data_AF-A0A4Y2S8W2-F1
#
_entry.id   AF-A0A4Y2S8W2-F1
#
_cell.length_a   1.000
_cell.length_b   1.000
_cell.length_c   1.000
_cell.angle_alpha   90.00
_cell.angle_beta   90.00
_cell.angle_gamma   90.00
#
_symmetry.space_group_name_H-M   'P 1'
#
loop_
_entity.id
_entity.type
_entity.pdbx_description
1 polymer ?
#
loop_
_entity_poly.entity_id
_entity_poly.type
_entity_poly.pdbx_seq_one_letter_code
_entity_poly.pdbx_strand_id
1 'polypeptide(L)'
;MNKSELNGSPHNMQQNYQDAMAMVRKFGKRDLFLTFTCNPSWFEVLNCMEGVQRPEDRPDIIIRVFSMKLKELLEGICKHGIFGTVLTYIYVIEFQKRDLPHAHILLTLDSESKIRTKDDIDKFVSTELPDPCTDLRLF
;
A
#
# COMPACT_ATOMS: atom_id res chain seq x y z
N MET A 1 -7.34 -7.33 30.22
CA MET A 1 -6.52 -6.99 29.04
C MET A 1 -5.37 -6.13 29.49
N ASN A 2 -4.13 -6.61 29.35
CA ASN A 2 -2.95 -5.79 29.60
C ASN A 2 -2.90 -4.67 28.56
N LYS A 3 -2.71 -3.42 28.99
CA LYS A 3 -2.63 -2.24 28.10
C LYS A 3 -1.48 -2.33 27.07
N SER A 4 -0.59 -3.31 27.20
CA SER A 4 0.56 -3.56 26.33
C SER A 4 0.24 -4.24 25.00
N GLU A 5 -0.95 -4.85 24.86
CA GLU A 5 -1.37 -5.58 23.64
C GLU A 5 -2.28 -4.75 22.73
N LEU A 6 -2.53 -3.47 23.06
CA LEU A 6 -3.31 -2.59 22.21
C LEU A 6 -2.48 -2.13 21.03
N ASN A 7 -2.99 -2.37 19.82
CA ASN A 7 -2.48 -1.80 18.58
C ASN A 7 -2.37 -0.27 18.73
N GLY A 8 -1.19 0.27 18.47
CA GLY A 8 -0.88 1.70 18.59
C GLY A 8 -0.42 2.16 19.99
N SER A 9 -0.31 1.28 20.99
CA SER A 9 0.32 1.65 22.27
C SER A 9 1.82 1.97 22.10
N PRO A 10 2.44 2.80 22.98
CA PRO A 10 3.87 3.10 22.89
C PRO A 10 4.76 1.86 22.88
N HIS A 11 4.40 0.84 23.68
CA HIS A 11 5.10 -0.44 23.71
C HIS A 11 4.97 -1.20 22.38
N ASN A 12 3.75 -1.29 21.83
CA ASN A 12 3.52 -1.93 20.53
C ASN A 12 4.26 -1.21 19.39
N MET A 13 4.23 0.12 19.38
CA MET A 13 4.99 0.91 18.38
C MET A 13 6.50 0.70 18.52
N GLN A 14 7.02 0.65 19.75
CA GLN A 14 8.42 0.35 20.00
C GLN A 14 8.79 -1.04 19.50
N GLN A 15 7.96 -2.06 19.76
CA GLN A 15 8.19 -3.42 19.29
C GLN A 15 8.21 -3.49 17.75
N ASN A 16 7.19 -2.92 17.09
CA ASN A 16 7.11 -2.85 15.63
C ASN A 16 8.34 -2.16 15.02
N TYR A 17 8.82 -1.09 15.65
CA TYR A 17 10.05 -0.42 15.23
C TYR A 17 11.27 -1.34 15.38
N GLN A 18 11.44 -2.03 16.51
CA GLN A 18 12.55 -2.97 16.71
C GLN A 18 12.52 -4.11 15.69
N ASP A 19 11.35 -4.67 15.40
CA ASP A 19 11.18 -5.72 14.40
C ASP A 19 11.54 -5.21 13.00
N ALA A 20 11.09 -4.00 12.64
CA ALA A 20 11.46 -3.39 11.36
C ALA A 20 12.98 -3.16 11.26
N MET A 21 13.63 -2.70 12.33
CA MET A 21 15.07 -2.53 12.38
C MET A 21 15.83 -3.86 12.32
N ALA A 22 15.31 -4.92 12.93
CA ALA A 22 15.89 -6.27 12.81
C ALA A 22 15.84 -6.77 11.36
N MET A 23 14.74 -6.51 10.65
CA MET A 23 14.62 -6.82 9.22
C MET A 23 15.58 -5.99 8.37
N VAL A 24 15.81 -4.71 8.70
CA VAL A 24 16.84 -3.88 8.02
C VAL A 24 18.25 -4.41 8.26
N ARG A 25 18.57 -4.83 9.49
CA ARG A 25 19.87 -5.43 9.81
C ARG A 25 20.10 -6.74 9.05
N LYS A 26 19.07 -7.58 8.91
CA LYS A 26 19.17 -8.90 8.26
C LYS A 26 19.23 -8.80 6.73
N PHE A 27 18.38 -7.99 6.12
CA PHE A 27 18.21 -7.95 4.66
C PHE A 27 18.80 -6.71 4.00
N GLY A 28 19.38 -5.80 4.78
CA GLY A 28 19.91 -4.54 4.31
C GLY A 28 18.84 -3.46 4.11
N LYS A 29 19.27 -2.35 3.50
CA LYS A 29 18.39 -1.19 3.24
C LYS A 29 17.21 -1.57 2.34
N ARG A 30 16.11 -0.83 2.50
CA ARG A 30 14.92 -0.93 1.63
C ARG A 30 15.22 -0.28 0.28
N ASP A 31 14.62 -0.80 -0.79
CA ASP A 31 14.82 -0.33 -2.15
C ASP A 31 13.64 0.50 -2.66
N LEU A 32 12.42 0.13 -2.27
CA LEU A 32 11.20 0.81 -2.67
C LEU A 32 10.37 1.20 -1.44
N PHE A 33 9.80 2.39 -1.51
CA PHE A 33 8.77 2.87 -0.60
C PHE A 33 7.50 3.13 -1.41
N LEU A 34 6.46 2.35 -1.12
CA LEU A 34 5.19 2.43 -1.81
C LEU A 34 4.13 2.96 -0.85
N THR A 35 3.26 3.78 -1.40
CA THR A 35 2.13 4.36 -0.69
C THR A 35 0.86 3.91 -1.40
N PHE A 36 -0.05 3.26 -0.66
CA PHE A 36 -1.33 2.79 -1.18
C PHE A 36 -2.47 3.49 -0.43
N THR A 37 -3.19 4.36 -1.14
CA THR A 37 -4.25 5.20 -0.57
C THR A 37 -5.61 4.65 -0.93
N CYS A 38 -6.52 4.58 0.05
CA CYS A 38 -7.91 4.28 -0.23
C CYS A 38 -8.59 5.35 -1.10
N ASN A 39 -9.39 4.91 -2.08
CA ASN A 39 -10.26 5.79 -2.84
C ASN A 39 -11.74 5.42 -2.58
N PRO A 40 -12.52 6.27 -1.90
CA PRO A 40 -13.94 6.02 -1.65
C PRO A 40 -14.79 5.89 -2.92
N SER A 41 -14.31 6.41 -4.05
CA SER A 41 -14.97 6.36 -5.36
C SER A 41 -14.67 5.07 -6.13
N TRP A 42 -13.98 4.08 -5.53
CA TRP A 42 -13.82 2.77 -6.16
C TRP A 42 -15.18 2.14 -6.46
N PHE A 43 -15.30 1.53 -7.63
CA PHE A 43 -16.54 0.92 -8.10
C PHE A 43 -17.08 -0.12 -7.11
N GLU A 44 -16.20 -0.92 -6.49
CA GLU A 44 -16.58 -1.93 -5.51
C GLU A 44 -17.15 -1.32 -4.22
N VAL A 45 -16.71 -0.11 -3.85
CA VAL A 45 -17.28 0.63 -2.72
C VAL A 45 -18.66 1.15 -3.10
N LEU A 46 -18.78 1.84 -4.24
CA LEU A 46 -20.03 2.44 -4.71
C LEU A 46 -21.13 1.39 -4.97
N ASN A 47 -20.76 0.23 -5.50
CA ASN A 47 -21.69 -0.87 -5.77
C ASN A 47 -22.28 -1.51 -4.50
N CYS A 48 -21.67 -1.27 -3.33
CA CYS A 48 -22.20 -1.71 -2.04
C CYS A 48 -23.03 -0.63 -1.33
N MET A 49 -23.21 0.55 -1.91
CA MET A 49 -24.00 1.63 -1.32
C MET A 49 -25.49 1.43 -1.65
N GLU A 50 -26.34 1.65 -0.64
CA GLU A 50 -27.79 1.54 -0.78
C GLU A 50 -28.46 2.92 -0.67
N GLY A 51 -29.36 3.24 -1.60
CA GLY A 51 -30.13 4.47 -1.58
C GLY A 51 -29.26 5.73 -1.66
N VAL A 52 -29.30 6.54 -0.59
CA VAL A 52 -28.55 7.81 -0.47
C VAL A 52 -27.34 7.70 0.46
N GLN A 53 -26.93 6.49 0.85
CA GLN A 53 -25.72 6.28 1.63
C GLN A 53 -24.49 6.79 0.88
N ARG A 54 -23.61 7.50 1.59
CA ARG A 54 -22.32 7.90 1.05
C ARG A 54 -21.22 6.97 1.62
N PRO A 55 -20.11 6.79 0.91
CA PRO A 55 -19.00 5.96 1.38
C PRO A 55 -18.53 6.34 2.79
N GLU A 56 -18.53 7.63 3.14
CA GLU A 56 -18.10 8.11 4.45
C GLU A 56 -18.97 7.58 5.60
N ASP A 57 -20.22 7.22 5.31
CA ASP A 57 -21.17 6.69 6.28
C ASP A 57 -20.98 5.17 6.50
N ARG A 58 -20.12 4.50 5.71
CA ARG A 58 -19.88 3.04 5.71
C ARG A 58 -18.39 2.68 5.76
N PRO A 59 -17.68 3.01 6.85
CA PRO A 59 -16.25 2.69 7.00
C PRO A 59 -15.97 1.18 6.97
N ASP A 60 -16.94 0.34 7.34
CA ASP A 60 -16.84 -1.12 7.26
C ASP A 60 -16.66 -1.61 5.81
N ILE A 61 -17.37 -1.02 4.85
CA ILE A 61 -17.23 -1.35 3.42
C ILE A 61 -15.87 -0.86 2.92
N ILE A 62 -15.53 0.40 3.23
CA ILE A 62 -14.26 1.02 2.82
C ILE A 62 -13.07 0.17 3.27
N ILE A 63 -13.01 -0.20 4.55
CA ILE A 63 -11.91 -0.99 5.12
C ILE A 63 -11.83 -2.37 4.46
N ARG A 64 -12.97 -3.02 4.19
CA ARG A 64 -12.99 -4.33 3.52
C ARG A 64 -12.49 -4.25 2.08
N VAL A 65 -12.97 -3.28 1.30
CA VAL A 65 -12.51 -3.10 -0.09
C VAL A 65 -11.03 -2.73 -0.13
N PHE A 66 -10.59 -1.83 0.74
CA PHE A 66 -9.16 -1.49 0.88
C PHE A 66 -8.31 -2.72 1.20
N SER A 67 -8.73 -3.55 2.17
CA SER A 67 -8.00 -4.76 2.54
C SER A 67 -7.90 -5.76 1.38
N MET A 68 -8.97 -5.94 0.60
CA MET A 68 -8.96 -6.81 -0.58
C MET A 68 -7.99 -6.29 -1.65
N LYS A 69 -8.06 -4.99 -1.98
CA LYS A 69 -7.16 -4.38 -2.98
C LYS A 69 -5.70 -4.35 -2.52
N LEU A 70 -5.44 -4.09 -1.24
CA LEU A 70 -4.08 -4.15 -0.68
C LEU A 70 -3.51 -5.57 -0.78
N LYS A 71 -4.33 -6.60 -0.49
CA LYS A 71 -3.91 -8.00 -0.63
C LYS A 71 -3.58 -8.35 -2.08
N GLU A 72 -4.41 -7.92 -3.02
CA GLU A 72 -4.17 -8.08 -4.46
C GLU A 72 -2.87 -7.39 -4.90
N LEU A 73 -2.63 -6.16 -4.46
CA LEU A 73 -1.38 -5.44 -4.70
C LEU A 73 -0.17 -6.21 -4.17
N LEU A 74 -0.22 -6.68 -2.92
CA LEU A 74 0.87 -7.46 -2.31
C LEU A 74 1.11 -8.79 -3.04
N GLU A 75 0.06 -9.43 -3.56
CA GLU A 75 0.18 -10.63 -4.39
C GLU A 75 0.84 -10.32 -5.74
N GLY A 76 0.47 -9.22 -6.40
CA GLY A 76 1.15 -8.68 -7.56
C GLY A 76 2.65 -8.47 -7.32
N ILE A 77 2.98 -7.77 -6.22
CA ILE A 77 4.36 -7.45 -5.86
C ILE A 77 5.16 -8.73 -5.56
N CYS A 78 4.63 -9.63 -4.72
CA CYS A 78 5.42 -10.74 -4.17
C CYS A 78 5.39 -12.01 -5.01
N LYS A 79 4.29 -12.29 -5.72
CA LYS A 79 4.13 -13.52 -6.51
C LYS A 79 4.28 -13.30 -8.00
N HIS A 80 3.73 -12.19 -8.51
CA HIS A 80 3.80 -11.87 -9.94
C HIS A 80 5.04 -11.06 -10.31
N GLY A 81 5.84 -10.64 -9.32
CA GLY A 81 7.15 -10.05 -9.55
C GLY A 81 7.08 -8.71 -10.27
N ILE A 82 6.06 -7.88 -10.00
CA ILE A 82 5.88 -6.56 -10.63
C ILE A 82 7.14 -5.68 -10.50
N PHE A 83 7.85 -5.79 -9.38
CA PHE A 83 9.12 -5.09 -9.12
C PHE A 83 10.33 -6.04 -9.12
N GLY A 84 10.20 -7.23 -9.71
CA GLY A 84 11.15 -8.33 -9.58
C GLY A 84 10.98 -9.13 -8.28
N THR A 85 12.03 -9.82 -7.87
CA THR A 85 12.02 -10.72 -6.72
C THR A 85 12.11 -9.93 -5.40
N VAL A 86 11.10 -10.09 -4.55
CA VAL A 86 11.03 -9.48 -3.22
C VAL A 86 11.57 -10.44 -2.17
N LEU A 87 12.65 -10.06 -1.48
CA LEU A 87 13.20 -10.82 -0.36
C LEU A 87 12.37 -10.65 0.91
N THR A 88 11.92 -9.43 1.18
CA THR A 88 11.07 -9.11 2.33
C THR A 88 10.32 -7.80 2.11
N TYR A 89 9.17 -7.68 2.75
CA TYR A 89 8.42 -6.43 2.84
C TYR A 89 7.96 -6.17 4.28
N ILE A 90 7.71 -4.91 4.59
CA ILE A 90 7.09 -4.46 5.84
C ILE A 90 6.04 -3.43 5.44
N TYR A 91 4.86 -3.48 6.03
CA TYR A 91 3.88 -2.42 5.83
C TYR A 91 3.16 -2.05 7.11
N VAL A 92 2.69 -0.81 7.16
CA VAL A 92 1.84 -0.27 8.23
C VAL A 92 0.61 0.32 7.56
N ILE A 93 -0.55 0.12 8.18
CA ILE A 93 -1.79 0.77 7.79
C ILE A 93 -2.08 1.86 8.81
N GLU A 94 -2.24 3.08 8.32
CA GLU A 94 -2.61 4.25 9.10
C GLU A 94 -3.95 4.79 8.60
N PHE A 95 -4.71 5.41 9.48
CA PHE A 95 -5.96 6.07 9.12
C PHE A 95 -5.69 7.55 8.93
N GLN A 96 -5.83 8.02 7.69
CA GLN A 96 -5.71 9.43 7.35
C GLN A 96 -7.01 10.19 7.72
N LYS A 97 -7.05 11.50 7.43
CA LYS A 97 -8.24 12.33 7.67
C LYS A 97 -9.49 11.67 7.11
N ARG A 98 -10.60 11.74 7.86
CA ARG A 98 -11.89 11.07 7.58
C ARG A 98 -11.84 9.54 7.67
N ASP A 99 -10.90 9.00 8.45
CA ASP A 99 -10.79 7.57 8.75
C ASP A 99 -10.61 6.70 7.51
N LEU A 100 -9.95 7.24 6.48
CA LEU A 100 -9.61 6.46 5.29
C LEU A 100 -8.30 5.72 5.52
N PRO A 101 -8.26 4.39 5.27
CA PRO A 101 -7.05 3.61 5.44
C PRO A 101 -6.01 3.95 4.36
N HIS A 102 -4.76 3.92 4.77
CA HIS A 102 -3.60 4.25 3.96
C HIS A 102 -2.46 3.31 4.35
N ALA A 103 -1.81 2.68 3.39
CA ALA A 103 -0.70 1.77 3.66
C ALA A 103 0.63 2.37 3.20
N HIS A 104 1.62 2.32 4.08
CA HIS A 104 3.03 2.54 3.76
C HIS A 104 3.73 1.20 3.70
N ILE A 105 4.35 0.88 2.56
CA ILE A 105 4.95 -0.42 2.28
C ILE A 105 6.42 -0.20 1.93
N LEU A 106 7.31 -0.90 2.61
CA LEU A 106 8.74 -0.93 2.36
C LEU A 106 9.13 -2.28 1.78
N LEU A 107 9.81 -2.29 0.62
CA LEU A 107 10.27 -3.50 -0.03
C LEU A 107 11.80 -3.63 0.02
N THR A 108 12.28 -4.86 0.15
CA THR A 108 13.67 -5.24 -0.11
C THR A 108 13.69 -6.24 -1.25
N LEU A 109 14.32 -5.87 -2.34
CA LEU A 109 14.49 -6.67 -3.54
C LEU A 109 15.77 -7.51 -3.46
N ASP A 110 15.83 -8.61 -4.21
CA ASP A 110 17.05 -9.40 -4.38
C ASP A 110 18.14 -8.62 -5.14
N SER A 111 19.33 -9.20 -5.30
CA SER A 111 20.47 -8.52 -5.93
C SER A 111 20.23 -8.20 -7.41
N GLU A 112 19.50 -9.06 -8.12
CA GLU A 112 19.28 -8.96 -9.56
C GLU A 112 18.14 -8.00 -9.90
N SER A 113 17.18 -7.85 -8.98
CA SER A 113 16.02 -6.95 -9.13
C SER A 113 16.30 -5.53 -8.62
N LYS A 114 17.50 -5.24 -8.09
CA LYS A 114 17.84 -3.89 -7.63
C LYS A 114 17.77 -2.88 -8.78
N ILE A 115 17.08 -1.79 -8.54
CA ILE A 115 17.05 -0.62 -9.42
C ILE A 115 18.38 0.13 -9.28
N ARG A 116 19.26 0.02 -10.28
CA ARG A 116 20.61 0.62 -10.25
C ARG A 116 20.85 1.61 -11.38
N THR A 117 20.12 1.47 -12.47
CA THR A 117 20.32 2.26 -13.69
C THR A 117 19.10 3.12 -13.99
N LYS A 118 19.27 4.10 -14.88
CA LYS A 118 18.16 4.89 -15.40
C LYS A 118 17.13 4.00 -16.11
N ASP A 119 17.62 3.06 -16.93
CA ASP A 119 16.75 2.13 -17.67
C ASP A 119 15.91 1.25 -16.73
N ASP A 120 16.40 0.95 -15.53
CA ASP A 120 15.61 0.25 -14.52
C ASP A 120 14.49 1.13 -13.94
N ILE A 121 14.75 2.42 -13.74
CA ILE A 121 13.73 3.38 -13.27
C ILE A 121 12.63 3.50 -14.32
N ASP A 122 13.01 3.67 -15.59
CA ASP A 122 12.07 3.87 -16.71
C ASP A 122 11.15 2.65 -16.93
N LYS A 123 11.54 1.44 -16.48
CA LYS A 123 10.68 0.24 -16.48
C LYS A 123 9.53 0.29 -15.47
N PHE A 124 9.73 0.98 -14.35
CA PHE A 124 8.78 0.97 -13.22
C PHE A 124 8.06 2.30 -13.03
N VAL A 125 8.65 3.39 -13.50
CA VAL A 125 8.13 4.75 -13.36
C VAL A 125 7.95 5.35 -14.74
N SER A 126 6.70 5.50 -15.15
CA SER A 126 6.31 6.26 -16.33
C SER A 126 5.23 7.28 -15.95
N THR A 127 5.12 8.32 -16.77
CA THR A 127 4.02 9.28 -16.71
C THR A 127 3.54 9.51 -18.12
N GLU A 128 2.23 9.44 -18.31
CA GLU A 128 1.58 9.73 -19.59
C GLU A 128 0.67 10.93 -19.40
N LEU A 129 0.65 11.83 -20.39
CA LEU A 129 -0.38 12.86 -20.43
C LEU A 129 -1.66 12.21 -20.94
N PRO A 130 -2.82 12.48 -20.32
CA PRO A 130 -4.07 11.94 -20.82
C PRO A 130 -4.27 12.40 -22.27
N ASP A 131 -4.78 11.51 -23.13
CA ASP A 131 -5.05 11.85 -24.52
C ASP A 131 -6.44 12.52 -24.64
N PRO A 132 -6.56 13.72 -25.22
CA PRO A 132 -7.83 14.46 -25.28
C PRO A 132 -8.96 13.74 -26.04
N CYS A 133 -8.62 12.80 -26.92
CA CYS A 133 -9.55 12.05 -27.73
C CYS A 133 -9.96 10.73 -27.07
N THR A 134 -9.05 10.04 -26.38
CA THR A 134 -9.33 8.72 -25.78
C THR A 134 -9.62 8.76 -24.30
N ASP A 135 -9.07 9.74 -23.57
CA ASP A 135 -9.16 9.85 -22.11
C ASP A 135 -10.00 11.06 -21.66
N LEU A 136 -11.14 11.28 -22.32
CA LEU A 136 -12.08 12.38 -22.04
C LEU A 136 -12.49 12.51 -20.55
N ARG A 137 -12.37 11.46 -19.75
CA ARG A 137 -12.69 11.47 -18.31
C ARG A 137 -11.59 12.11 -17.44
N LEU A 138 -10.40 12.31 -18.00
CA LEU A 138 -9.23 12.88 -17.32
C LEU A 138 -9.02 14.37 -17.65
N PHE A 139 -9.90 14.97 -18.47
CA PHE A 139 -9.93 16.39 -18.86
C PHE A 139 -11.15 17.12 -18.30
#